data_AF-A0A958E453-F1
#
_entry.id   AF-A0A958E453-F1
#
_cell.length_a   1.000
_cell.length_b   1.000
_cell.length_c   1.000
_cell.angle_alpha   90.00
_cell.angle_beta   90.00
_cell.angle_gamma   90.00
#
_symmetry.space_group_name_H-M   'P 1'
#
loop_
_entity.id
_entity.type
_entity.pdbx_description
1 polymer ?
#
loop_
_entity_poly.entity_id
_entity_poly.type
_entity_poly.pdbx_seq_one_letter_code
_entity_poly.pdbx_strand_id
1 'polypeptide(L)'
;MFGNYVGYWLIGAAFIAVGMLASLLTANVTIAFILGALFSAALISIDDIGGLISQSVGEFLAPLGVYGHFGDFARGIISFSGLIYFLSIVGVMLYLNVLLISKRHWPLEADGMKMQQHHSIRVVALLVGVISLNAILGRIGFRMDVTAEQLHSLSDETEQLIDEISDERPVFIQAYISKEVPQQYVQTRENLVSFLKEIDAIADNKVEVLIHDTEPYTEEARDAREKFGINAMEIPNPGSARAGSMPVFMGVAFTCGAEEEVIPFFDRGLPTEYELGRSIRVVAKTERKKVGVVVTDAKLFGGFDFQRSSTSPAWQVVDELKKQYEVVRIAPKTPITEELDGLVVPMPSTLAQDEMDNLMAYIKTGVPSLILEDPLPAIDISMAPSEQAGANRNPFMQQGPAPKEKGNLDGFFRELGVTFAKDQIVW
;
A
#
# COMPACT_ATOMS: atom_id res chain seq x y z
N MET A 1 -10.31 -13.10 -4.87
CA MET A 1 -11.69 -13.66 -4.99
C MET A 1 -12.16 -14.37 -3.73
N PHE A 2 -11.31 -15.16 -3.05
CA PHE A 2 -11.72 -15.93 -1.86
C PHE A 2 -12.33 -15.07 -0.75
N GLY A 3 -11.69 -13.96 -0.35
CA GLY A 3 -12.20 -13.07 0.68
C GLY A 3 -13.61 -12.52 0.38
N ASN A 4 -13.89 -12.21 -0.89
CA ASN A 4 -15.20 -11.71 -1.31
C ASN A 4 -16.30 -12.78 -1.13
N TYR A 5 -16.04 -14.03 -1.48
CA TYR A 5 -16.97 -15.13 -1.22
C TYR A 5 -17.23 -15.35 0.28
N VAL A 6 -16.19 -15.25 1.11
CA VAL A 6 -16.33 -15.34 2.57
C VAL A 6 -17.22 -14.21 3.09
N GLY A 7 -16.99 -12.98 2.65
CA GLY A 7 -17.84 -11.83 3.00
C GLY A 7 -19.30 -12.04 2.61
N TYR A 8 -19.57 -12.47 1.37
CA TYR A 8 -20.93 -12.73 0.90
C TYR A 8 -21.63 -13.87 1.66
N TRP A 9 -20.86 -14.87 2.11
CA TRP A 9 -21.41 -15.95 2.92
C TRP A 9 -21.82 -15.46 4.31
N LEU A 10 -20.97 -14.63 4.95
CA LEU A 10 -21.23 -14.04 6.27
C LEU A 10 -22.43 -13.08 6.26
N ILE A 11 -22.49 -12.15 5.30
CA ILE A 11 -23.63 -11.23 5.15
C ILE A 11 -24.92 -12.00 4.80
N GLY A 12 -24.82 -13.05 3.98
CA GLY A 12 -25.93 -13.94 3.66
C GLY A 12 -26.49 -14.64 4.91
N ALA A 13 -25.61 -15.18 5.76
CA ALA A 13 -26.01 -15.79 7.03
C ALA A 13 -26.70 -14.77 7.97
N ALA A 14 -26.18 -13.55 8.03
CA ALA A 14 -26.77 -12.46 8.82
C ALA A 14 -28.19 -12.12 8.34
N PHE A 15 -28.39 -11.94 7.02
CA PHE A 15 -29.71 -11.63 6.47
C PHE A 15 -30.70 -12.80 6.54
N ILE A 16 -30.23 -14.04 6.47
CA ILE A 16 -31.08 -15.21 6.74
C ILE A 16 -31.58 -15.16 8.18
N ALA A 17 -30.71 -14.86 9.16
CA ALA A 17 -31.12 -14.75 10.56
C ALA A 17 -32.12 -13.60 10.82
N VAL A 18 -31.94 -12.46 10.15
CA VAL A 18 -32.88 -11.32 10.16
C VAL A 18 -34.21 -11.68 9.51
N GLY A 19 -34.18 -12.35 8.36
CA GLY A 19 -35.38 -12.79 7.65
C GLY A 19 -36.20 -13.81 8.45
N MET A 20 -35.53 -14.75 9.14
CA MET A 20 -36.20 -15.66 10.07
C MET A 20 -36.93 -14.90 11.18
N LEU A 21 -36.32 -13.85 11.73
CA LEU A 21 -36.95 -13.03 12.77
C LEU A 21 -38.24 -12.38 12.25
N ALA A 22 -38.18 -11.78 11.05
CA ALA A 22 -39.36 -11.19 10.40
C ALA A 22 -40.48 -12.22 10.17
N SER A 23 -40.13 -13.45 9.81
CA SER A 23 -41.10 -14.55 9.64
C SER A 23 -41.79 -14.96 10.93
N LEU A 24 -41.17 -14.75 12.10
CA LEU A 24 -41.80 -15.06 13.38
C LEU A 24 -42.76 -13.96 13.87
N LEU A 25 -42.67 -12.75 13.31
CA LEU A 25 -43.50 -11.61 13.72
C LEU A 25 -44.91 -11.64 13.10
N THR A 26 -45.12 -12.42 12.04
CA THR A 26 -46.39 -12.47 11.31
C THR A 26 -46.70 -13.85 10.75
N ALA A 27 -47.98 -14.22 10.74
CA ALA A 27 -48.44 -15.46 10.12
C ALA A 27 -48.60 -15.36 8.59
N ASN A 28 -48.58 -14.13 8.03
CA ASN A 28 -48.77 -13.91 6.60
C ASN A 28 -47.41 -13.88 5.88
N VAL A 29 -47.19 -14.84 4.97
CA VAL A 29 -45.95 -15.01 4.20
C VAL A 29 -45.55 -13.73 3.44
N THR A 30 -46.52 -13.00 2.87
CA THR A 30 -46.24 -11.75 2.15
C THR A 30 -45.74 -10.66 3.11
N ILE A 31 -46.36 -10.53 4.29
CA ILE A 31 -45.93 -9.55 5.30
C ILE A 31 -44.55 -9.94 5.85
N ALA A 32 -44.29 -11.23 6.06
CA ALA A 32 -43.00 -11.73 6.52
C ALA A 32 -41.88 -11.38 5.52
N PHE A 33 -42.13 -11.59 4.23
CA PHE A 33 -41.20 -11.22 3.17
C PHE A 33 -40.91 -9.70 3.17
N ILE A 34 -41.95 -8.87 3.24
CA ILE A 34 -41.80 -7.41 3.25
C ILE A 34 -41.01 -6.95 4.48
N LEU A 35 -41.31 -7.48 5.67
CA LEU A 35 -40.58 -7.15 6.90
C LEU A 35 -39.13 -7.61 6.84
N GLY A 36 -38.86 -8.81 6.31
CA GLY A 36 -37.48 -9.32 6.15
C GLY A 36 -36.66 -8.45 5.21
N ALA A 37 -37.24 -8.06 4.07
CA ALA A 37 -36.61 -7.12 3.14
C ALA A 37 -36.38 -5.75 3.80
N LEU A 38 -37.35 -5.23 4.54
CA LEU A 38 -37.25 -3.93 5.21
C LEU A 38 -36.19 -3.92 6.31
N PHE A 39 -36.10 -4.95 7.14
CA PHE A 39 -35.06 -5.05 8.16
C PHE A 39 -33.67 -5.20 7.55
N SER A 40 -33.54 -5.99 6.48
CA SER A 40 -32.26 -6.14 5.77
C SER A 40 -31.83 -4.83 5.11
N ALA A 41 -32.76 -4.12 4.46
CA ALA A 41 -32.50 -2.81 3.87
C ALA A 41 -32.12 -1.77 4.95
N ALA A 42 -32.79 -1.78 6.10
CA ALA A 42 -32.46 -0.89 7.22
C ALA A 42 -31.05 -1.13 7.76
N LEU A 43 -30.58 -2.39 7.82
CA LEU A 43 -29.20 -2.70 8.21
C LEU A 43 -28.17 -2.22 7.18
N ILE A 44 -28.46 -2.33 5.89
CA ILE A 44 -27.56 -1.89 4.83
C ILE A 44 -27.43 -0.36 4.82
N SER A 45 -28.55 0.35 4.94
CA SER A 45 -28.61 1.81 4.78
C SER A 45 -28.46 2.59 6.08
N ILE A 46 -28.00 1.95 7.17
CA ILE A 46 -27.94 2.61 8.49
C ILE A 46 -26.99 3.81 8.50
N ASP A 47 -25.89 3.74 7.75
CA ASP A 47 -24.89 4.81 7.63
C ASP A 47 -25.48 6.03 6.90
N ASP A 48 -26.16 5.79 5.78
CA ASP A 48 -26.83 6.83 4.99
C ASP A 48 -27.94 7.52 5.80
N ILE A 49 -28.73 6.73 6.54
CA ILE A 49 -29.82 7.25 7.38
C ILE A 49 -29.25 8.11 8.52
N GLY A 50 -28.15 7.69 9.14
CA GLY A 50 -27.52 8.44 10.22
C GLY A 50 -27.02 9.81 9.74
N GLY A 51 -26.33 9.84 8.60
CA GLY A 51 -25.82 11.08 8.00
C GLY A 51 -26.91 12.07 7.60
N LEU A 52 -28.09 11.58 7.18
CA LEU A 52 -29.25 12.43 6.88
C LEU A 52 -29.84 13.13 8.12
N ILE A 53 -29.70 12.53 9.32
CA ILE A 53 -30.21 13.10 10.57
C ILE A 53 -29.22 14.15 11.08
N SER A 54 -27.96 13.77 11.26
CA SER A 54 -26.86 14.65 11.66
C SER A 54 -25.53 13.91 11.60
N GLN A 55 -24.42 14.63 11.47
CA GLN A 55 -23.08 14.04 11.46
C GLN A 55 -22.78 13.20 12.71
N SER A 56 -23.15 13.68 13.91
CA SER A 56 -22.93 12.96 15.17
C SER A 56 -23.73 11.67 15.28
N VAL A 57 -24.97 11.64 14.75
CA VAL A 57 -25.77 10.42 14.68
C VAL A 57 -25.18 9.44 13.66
N GLY A 58 -24.68 9.95 12.52
CA GLY A 58 -23.94 9.16 11.55
C GLY A 58 -22.72 8.49 12.16
N GLU A 59 -21.87 9.24 12.85
CA GLU A 59 -20.68 8.72 13.55
C GLU A 59 -21.03 7.69 14.63
N PHE A 60 -22.11 7.93 15.38
CA PHE A 60 -22.58 6.99 16.40
C PHE A 60 -23.11 5.67 15.80
N LEU A 61 -23.74 5.74 14.62
CA LEU A 61 -24.31 4.58 13.93
C LEU A 61 -23.32 3.86 13.00
N ALA A 62 -22.25 4.54 12.57
CA ALA A 62 -21.24 4.01 11.65
C ALA A 62 -20.69 2.62 12.04
N PRO A 63 -20.46 2.30 13.33
CA PRO A 63 -20.00 0.97 13.72
C PRO A 63 -21.02 -0.16 13.44
N LEU A 64 -22.30 0.17 13.28
CA LEU A 64 -23.38 -0.76 12.97
C LEU A 64 -23.57 -0.97 11.45
N GLY A 65 -22.90 -0.17 10.62
CA GLY A 65 -22.97 -0.20 9.17
C GLY A 65 -22.46 -1.49 8.54
N VAL A 66 -23.28 -2.13 7.70
CA VAL A 66 -22.87 -3.35 6.97
C VAL A 66 -21.80 -3.04 5.93
N TYR A 67 -21.91 -1.89 5.26
CA TYR A 67 -21.06 -1.55 4.12
C TYR A 67 -19.60 -1.35 4.53
N GLY A 68 -19.37 -0.67 5.67
CA GLY A 68 -18.03 -0.46 6.22
C GLY A 68 -17.29 -1.77 6.46
N HIS A 69 -17.93 -2.72 7.15
CA HIS A 69 -17.33 -4.03 7.45
C HIS A 69 -17.22 -4.94 6.24
N PHE A 70 -18.14 -4.83 5.27
CA PHE A 70 -18.09 -5.62 4.03
C PHE A 70 -16.98 -5.17 3.07
N GLY A 71 -16.59 -3.89 3.11
CA GLY A 71 -15.64 -3.30 2.17
C GLY A 71 -14.27 -4.01 2.12
N ASP A 72 -13.80 -4.54 3.25
CA ASP A 72 -12.55 -5.31 3.29
C ASP A 72 -12.69 -6.64 2.55
N PHE A 73 -13.76 -7.39 2.80
CA PHE A 73 -14.04 -8.63 2.10
C PHE A 73 -14.21 -8.42 0.60
N ALA A 74 -14.88 -7.32 0.20
CA ALA A 74 -15.06 -6.97 -1.20
C ALA A 74 -13.73 -6.80 -1.96
N ARG A 75 -12.70 -6.25 -1.27
CA ARG A 75 -11.32 -6.13 -1.78
C ARG A 75 -10.51 -7.44 -1.71
N GLY A 76 -11.01 -8.45 -1.01
CA GLY A 76 -10.29 -9.70 -0.79
C GLY A 76 -9.43 -9.71 0.47
N ILE A 77 -9.70 -8.81 1.43
CA ILE A 77 -9.08 -8.77 2.74
C ILE A 77 -10.05 -9.38 3.76
N ILE A 78 -9.60 -10.34 4.55
CA ILE A 78 -10.36 -10.88 5.68
C ILE A 78 -9.95 -10.11 6.92
N SER A 79 -10.80 -9.19 7.36
CA SER A 79 -10.60 -8.44 8.61
C SER A 79 -11.24 -9.15 9.80
N PHE A 80 -10.54 -9.16 10.93
CA PHE A 80 -11.04 -9.77 12.17
C PHE A 80 -12.27 -9.03 12.71
N SER A 81 -12.26 -7.69 12.65
CA SER A 81 -13.38 -6.84 13.03
C SER A 81 -14.65 -7.15 12.24
N GLY A 82 -14.53 -7.28 10.91
CA GLY A 82 -15.65 -7.62 10.04
C GLY A 82 -16.21 -9.02 10.31
N LEU A 83 -15.34 -10.01 10.58
CA LEU A 83 -15.77 -11.37 10.93
C LEU A 83 -16.57 -11.39 12.23
N ILE A 84 -16.08 -10.71 13.27
CA ILE A 84 -16.79 -10.60 14.56
C ILE A 84 -18.10 -9.84 14.40
N TYR A 85 -18.13 -8.77 13.60
CA TYR A 85 -19.35 -8.00 13.33
C TYR A 85 -20.45 -8.86 12.72
N PHE A 86 -20.16 -9.59 11.63
CA PHE A 86 -21.17 -10.42 10.98
C PHE A 86 -21.63 -11.59 11.86
N LEU A 87 -20.70 -12.24 12.56
CA LEU A 87 -21.05 -13.31 13.52
C LEU A 87 -21.87 -12.78 14.70
N SER A 88 -21.62 -11.55 15.15
CA SER A 88 -22.40 -10.89 16.19
C SER A 88 -23.84 -10.66 15.75
N ILE A 89 -24.06 -10.19 14.51
CA ILE A 89 -25.41 -10.03 13.96
C ILE A 89 -26.14 -11.37 13.89
N VAL A 90 -25.47 -12.41 13.35
CA VAL A 90 -26.03 -13.76 13.29
C VAL A 90 -26.42 -14.24 14.69
N GLY A 91 -25.52 -14.12 15.67
CA GLY A 91 -25.74 -14.56 17.05
C GLY A 91 -26.90 -13.82 17.73
N VAL A 92 -26.94 -12.49 17.63
CA VAL A 92 -28.02 -11.67 18.21
C VAL A 92 -29.36 -12.00 17.56
N MET A 93 -29.42 -12.09 16.23
CA MET A 93 -30.66 -12.38 15.52
C MET A 93 -31.15 -13.80 15.82
N LEU A 94 -30.27 -14.81 15.86
CA LEU A 94 -30.65 -16.16 16.27
C LEU A 94 -31.13 -16.22 17.71
N TYR A 95 -30.49 -15.48 18.64
CA TYR A 95 -30.97 -15.37 20.02
C TYR A 95 -32.37 -14.77 20.08
N LEU A 96 -32.64 -13.69 19.34
CA LEU A 96 -33.98 -13.08 19.26
C LEU A 96 -35.02 -14.04 18.65
N ASN A 97 -34.66 -14.83 17.64
CA ASN A 97 -35.52 -15.88 17.09
C ASN A 97 -35.92 -16.91 18.16
N VAL A 98 -34.93 -17.44 18.90
CA VAL A 98 -35.18 -18.39 20.00
C VAL A 98 -36.05 -17.77 21.09
N LEU A 99 -35.80 -16.50 21.43
CA LEU A 99 -36.57 -15.75 22.41
C LEU A 99 -38.05 -15.64 22.02
N LEU A 100 -38.34 -15.25 20.77
CA LEU A 100 -39.71 -15.11 20.27
C LEU A 100 -40.46 -16.44 20.24
N ILE A 101 -39.79 -17.53 19.85
CA ILE A 101 -40.38 -18.88 19.87
C ILE A 101 -40.67 -19.31 21.32
N SER A 102 -39.74 -19.04 22.24
CA SER A 102 -39.87 -19.42 23.65
C SER A 102 -40.99 -18.65 24.37
N LYS A 103 -41.39 -17.47 23.87
CA LYS A 103 -42.42 -16.60 24.48
C LYS A 103 -43.74 -17.30 24.76
N ARG A 104 -44.13 -18.28 23.94
CA ARG A 104 -45.36 -19.06 24.12
C ARG A 104 -45.33 -19.97 25.35
N HIS A 105 -44.14 -20.32 25.83
CA HIS A 105 -43.91 -21.27 26.91
C HIS A 105 -43.48 -20.58 28.22
N TRP A 106 -43.44 -19.25 28.26
CA TRP A 106 -43.01 -18.52 29.45
C TRP A 106 -44.05 -18.63 30.58
N PRO A 107 -43.63 -18.94 31.82
CA PRO A 107 -44.47 -18.76 32.99
C PRO A 107 -44.80 -17.26 33.19
N LEU A 108 -45.93 -16.97 33.85
CA LEU A 108 -46.36 -15.59 34.11
C LEU A 108 -45.32 -14.82 34.93
N GLU A 109 -44.75 -15.46 35.95
CA GLU A 109 -43.71 -14.91 36.83
C GLU A 109 -42.66 -15.98 37.13
N ALA A 110 -41.41 -15.55 37.21
CA ALA A 110 -40.27 -16.33 37.68
C ALA A 110 -39.39 -15.40 38.51
N ASP A 111 -38.99 -15.83 39.72
CA ASP A 111 -38.18 -15.01 40.66
C ASP A 111 -38.76 -13.62 40.98
N GLY A 112 -40.09 -13.51 41.11
CA GLY A 112 -40.76 -12.26 41.50
C GLY A 112 -40.78 -11.16 40.43
N MET A 113 -40.29 -11.46 39.21
CA MET A 113 -40.38 -10.57 38.05
C MET A 113 -41.27 -11.18 36.96
N LYS A 114 -41.95 -10.32 36.19
CA LYS A 114 -42.66 -10.77 35.00
C LYS A 114 -41.64 -11.29 34.00
N MET A 115 -41.86 -12.48 33.45
CA MET A 115 -40.89 -13.14 32.58
C MET A 115 -40.53 -12.31 31.34
N GLN A 116 -41.47 -11.49 30.85
CA GLN A 116 -41.20 -10.52 29.78
C GLN A 116 -40.15 -9.46 30.16
N GLN A 117 -40.21 -8.92 31.38
CA GLN A 117 -39.25 -7.90 31.85
C GLN A 117 -37.85 -8.50 31.97
N HIS A 118 -37.74 -9.69 32.55
CA HIS A 118 -36.48 -10.40 32.69
C HIS A 118 -35.83 -10.70 31.32
N HIS A 119 -36.61 -11.15 30.34
CA HIS A 119 -36.11 -11.35 28.97
C HIS A 119 -35.75 -10.05 28.26
N SER A 120 -36.52 -8.97 28.43
CA SER A 120 -36.17 -7.66 27.88
C SER A 120 -34.84 -7.15 28.45
N ILE A 121 -34.61 -7.31 29.75
CA ILE A 121 -33.33 -6.95 30.40
C ILE A 121 -32.19 -7.78 29.80
N ARG A 122 -32.38 -9.10 29.60
CA ARG A 122 -31.37 -9.95 28.96
C ARG A 122 -31.07 -9.54 27.52
N VAL A 123 -32.07 -9.14 26.75
CA VAL A 123 -31.88 -8.63 25.37
C VAL A 123 -31.06 -7.34 25.40
N VAL A 124 -31.42 -6.39 26.26
CA VAL A 124 -30.67 -5.13 26.40
C VAL A 124 -29.24 -5.40 26.84
N ALA A 125 -29.02 -6.27 27.84
CA ALA A 125 -27.69 -6.65 28.30
C ALA A 125 -26.86 -7.33 27.21
N LEU A 126 -27.48 -8.21 26.40
CA LEU A 126 -26.83 -8.84 25.25
C LEU A 126 -26.42 -7.80 24.21
N LEU A 127 -27.32 -6.88 23.84
CA LEU A 127 -27.03 -5.83 22.87
C LEU A 127 -25.88 -4.95 23.34
N VAL A 128 -25.90 -4.50 24.60
CA VAL A 128 -24.81 -3.71 25.20
C VAL A 128 -23.51 -4.52 25.17
N GLY A 129 -23.53 -5.79 25.60
CA GLY A 129 -22.34 -6.64 25.61
C GLY A 129 -21.74 -6.87 24.22
N VAL A 130 -22.58 -7.10 23.21
CA VAL A 130 -22.15 -7.28 21.82
C VAL A 130 -21.60 -5.98 21.24
N ILE A 131 -22.25 -4.84 21.49
CA ILE A 131 -21.76 -3.52 21.05
C ILE A 131 -20.39 -3.24 21.70
N SER A 132 -20.26 -3.44 23.01
CA SER A 132 -18.97 -3.27 23.71
C SER A 132 -17.90 -4.23 23.18
N LEU A 133 -18.25 -5.48 22.91
CA LEU A 133 -17.31 -6.46 22.36
C LEU A 133 -16.82 -6.03 20.97
N ASN A 134 -17.72 -5.60 20.09
CA ASN A 134 -17.35 -5.09 18.76
C ASN A 134 -16.52 -3.81 18.86
N ALA A 135 -16.82 -2.91 19.80
CA ALA A 135 -16.04 -1.70 20.01
C ALA A 135 -14.61 -1.98 20.53
N ILE A 136 -14.43 -3.05 21.32
CA ILE A 136 -13.11 -3.47 21.81
C ILE A 136 -12.35 -4.23 20.72
N LEU A 137 -12.96 -5.27 20.15
CA LEU A 137 -12.32 -6.11 19.14
C LEU A 137 -12.13 -5.39 17.81
N GLY A 138 -12.93 -4.36 17.53
CA GLY A 138 -12.76 -3.49 16.36
C GLY A 138 -11.47 -2.68 16.39
N ARG A 139 -10.81 -2.54 17.55
CA ARG A 139 -9.48 -1.92 17.67
C ARG A 139 -8.35 -2.87 17.32
N ILE A 140 -8.63 -4.17 17.22
CA ILE A 140 -7.63 -5.15 16.81
C ILE A 140 -7.52 -5.08 15.29
N GLY A 141 -6.45 -4.45 14.79
CA GLY A 141 -6.16 -4.23 13.37
C GLY A 141 -5.78 -5.49 12.58
N PHE A 142 -6.12 -6.69 13.05
CA PHE A 142 -5.74 -7.92 12.35
C PHE A 142 -6.49 -8.05 11.03
N ARG A 143 -5.73 -8.01 9.93
CA ARG A 143 -6.20 -8.07 8.55
C ARG A 143 -5.35 -9.09 7.82
N MET A 144 -5.98 -9.88 6.96
CA MET A 144 -5.29 -10.87 6.15
C MET A 144 -5.68 -10.68 4.69
N ASP A 145 -4.73 -10.29 3.86
CA ASP A 145 -4.91 -10.25 2.42
C ASP A 145 -4.90 -11.68 1.85
N VAL A 146 -6.02 -12.09 1.26
CA VAL A 146 -6.17 -13.40 0.60
C VAL A 146 -6.28 -13.26 -0.92
N THR A 147 -5.79 -12.14 -1.48
CA THR A 147 -5.56 -11.98 -2.91
C THR A 147 -4.34 -12.80 -3.35
N ALA A 148 -4.31 -13.22 -4.62
CA ALA A 148 -3.27 -14.12 -5.13
C ALA A 148 -1.87 -13.46 -5.15
N GLU A 149 -1.84 -12.15 -5.35
CA GLU A 149 -0.62 -11.34 -5.49
C GLU A 149 -0.36 -10.46 -4.26
N GLN A 150 -1.08 -10.68 -3.14
CA GLN A 150 -1.00 -9.84 -1.93
C GLN A 150 -1.08 -8.33 -2.24
N LEU A 151 -2.06 -7.95 -3.08
CA LEU A 151 -2.22 -6.60 -3.63
C LEU A 151 -2.45 -5.51 -2.56
N HIS A 152 -2.75 -5.91 -1.33
CA HIS A 152 -3.10 -5.06 -0.21
C HIS A 152 -2.19 -5.28 1.02
N SER A 153 -1.17 -6.14 0.92
CA SER A 153 -0.16 -6.32 1.96
C SER A 153 1.00 -5.36 1.77
N LEU A 154 1.61 -4.95 2.88
CA LEU A 154 2.88 -4.22 2.87
C LEU A 154 4.03 -5.19 2.62
N SER A 155 5.10 -4.67 2.02
CA SER A 155 6.38 -5.37 1.93
C SER A 155 7.06 -5.45 3.30
N ASP A 156 7.87 -6.48 3.50
CA ASP A 156 8.68 -6.69 4.70
C ASP A 156 9.54 -5.44 5.01
N GLU A 157 10.02 -4.73 3.99
CA GLU A 157 10.78 -3.49 4.15
C GLU A 157 9.96 -2.34 4.73
N THR A 158 8.68 -2.22 4.34
CA THR A 158 7.78 -1.19 4.88
C THR A 158 7.37 -1.53 6.30
N GLU A 159 7.13 -2.80 6.63
CA GLU A 159 6.90 -3.25 8.00
C GLU A 159 8.10 -2.94 8.90
N GLN A 160 9.31 -3.29 8.45
CA GLN A 160 10.55 -2.98 9.18
C GLN A 160 10.74 -1.46 9.37
N LEU A 161 10.44 -0.66 8.35
CA LEU A 161 10.50 0.80 8.47
C LEU A 161 9.56 1.33 9.56
N ILE A 162 8.34 0.79 9.66
CA ILE A 162 7.36 1.19 10.68
C ILE A 162 7.86 0.77 12.07
N ASP A 163 8.46 -0.42 12.18
CA ASP A 163 9.04 -0.89 13.43
C ASP A 163 10.20 -0.03 13.94
N GLU A 164 10.99 0.55 13.04
CA GLU A 164 12.10 1.48 13.34
C GLU A 164 11.63 2.85 13.86
N ILE A 165 10.35 3.21 13.68
CA ILE A 165 9.81 4.50 14.16
C ILE A 165 9.75 4.49 15.69
N SER A 166 10.17 5.61 16.29
CA SER A 166 10.17 5.80 17.74
C SER A 166 8.77 6.17 18.25
N ASP A 167 8.32 5.48 19.30
CA ASP A 167 7.05 5.75 19.99
C ASP A 167 6.93 7.19 20.53
N GLU A 168 8.06 7.89 20.74
CA GLU A 168 8.09 9.28 21.22
C GLU A 168 7.82 10.31 20.11
N ARG A 169 7.98 9.90 18.84
CA ARG A 169 7.84 10.77 17.68
C ARG A 169 7.01 10.05 16.60
N PRO A 170 5.70 9.92 16.82
CA PRO A 170 4.82 9.31 15.84
C PRO A 170 4.77 10.12 14.54
N VAL A 171 4.53 9.42 13.45
CA VAL A 171 4.31 10.01 12.12
C VAL A 171 2.81 10.17 11.92
N PHE A 172 2.37 11.39 11.65
CA PHE A 172 0.98 11.66 11.29
C PHE A 172 0.85 11.79 9.78
N ILE A 173 -0.03 10.99 9.19
CA ILE A 173 -0.30 10.96 7.75
C ILE A 173 -1.71 11.50 7.52
N GLN A 174 -1.82 12.61 6.80
CA GLN A 174 -3.10 13.20 6.39
C GLN A 174 -3.26 13.05 4.88
N ALA A 175 -4.20 12.22 4.45
CA ALA A 175 -4.49 11.96 3.05
C ALA A 175 -5.76 12.68 2.62
N TYR A 176 -5.68 13.47 1.55
CA TYR A 176 -6.81 14.18 0.97
C TYR A 176 -7.14 13.53 -0.37
N ILE A 177 -8.18 12.70 -0.38
CA ILE A 177 -8.50 11.80 -1.49
C ILE A 177 -9.96 12.03 -1.90
N SER A 178 -10.21 12.26 -3.18
CA SER A 178 -11.58 12.36 -3.72
C SER A 178 -12.29 11.01 -3.68
N LYS A 179 -13.60 11.04 -3.42
CA LYS A 179 -14.40 9.82 -3.30
C LYS A 179 -14.55 9.15 -4.66
N GLU A 180 -14.75 9.96 -5.69
CA GLU A 180 -14.86 9.51 -7.07
C GLU A 180 -13.64 9.97 -7.87
N VAL A 181 -13.11 9.07 -8.71
CA VAL A 181 -12.00 9.35 -9.61
C VAL A 181 -12.27 8.80 -11.01
N PRO A 182 -11.69 9.38 -12.08
CA PRO A 182 -11.81 8.81 -13.42
C PRO A 182 -11.32 7.35 -13.46
N GLN A 183 -11.91 6.53 -14.33
CA GLN A 183 -11.68 5.07 -14.40
C GLN A 183 -10.19 4.69 -14.36
N GLN A 184 -9.38 5.45 -15.07
CA GLN A 184 -7.92 5.28 -15.16
C GLN A 184 -7.19 5.39 -13.81
N TYR A 185 -7.73 6.12 -12.82
CA TYR A 185 -7.12 6.30 -11.49
C TYR A 185 -7.73 5.41 -10.39
N VAL A 186 -8.79 4.67 -10.69
CA VAL A 186 -9.49 3.84 -9.70
C VAL A 186 -8.51 2.89 -9.00
N GLN A 187 -7.64 2.22 -9.76
CA GLN A 187 -6.65 1.30 -9.18
C GLN A 187 -5.64 2.02 -8.27
N THR A 188 -5.09 3.16 -8.71
CA THR A 188 -4.12 3.93 -7.91
C THR A 188 -4.76 4.44 -6.62
N ARG A 189 -6.01 4.92 -6.68
CA ARG A 189 -6.76 5.33 -5.50
C ARG A 189 -6.98 4.17 -4.52
N GLU A 190 -7.42 3.02 -5.02
CA GLU A 190 -7.65 1.85 -4.16
C GLU A 190 -6.34 1.36 -3.53
N ASN A 191 -5.23 1.34 -4.28
CA ASN A 191 -3.92 1.00 -3.74
C ASN A 191 -3.51 1.99 -2.64
N LEU A 192 -3.64 3.29 -2.88
CA LEU A 192 -3.30 4.33 -1.90
C LEU A 192 -4.10 4.17 -0.61
N VAL A 193 -5.44 4.09 -0.72
CA VAL A 193 -6.31 3.92 0.44
C VAL A 193 -6.01 2.61 1.16
N SER A 194 -5.71 1.53 0.42
CA SER A 194 -5.37 0.25 1.00
C SER A 194 -4.08 0.29 1.79
N PHE A 195 -2.99 0.77 1.20
CA PHE A 195 -1.69 0.86 1.88
C PHE A 195 -1.75 1.79 3.09
N LEU A 196 -2.43 2.93 2.98
CA LEU A 196 -2.64 3.85 4.11
C LEU A 196 -3.36 3.17 5.28
N LYS A 197 -4.40 2.38 5.00
CA LYS A 197 -5.12 1.61 6.03
C LYS A 197 -4.29 0.48 6.62
N GLU A 198 -3.47 -0.16 5.79
CA GLU A 198 -2.61 -1.24 6.26
C GLU A 198 -1.51 -0.70 7.18
N ILE A 199 -0.89 0.43 6.80
CA ILE A 199 0.09 1.14 7.63
C ILE A 199 -0.53 1.50 8.99
N ASP A 200 -1.72 2.13 9.00
CA ASP A 200 -2.44 2.48 10.23
C ASP A 200 -2.75 1.26 11.11
N ALA A 201 -3.09 0.13 10.49
CA ALA A 201 -3.46 -1.09 11.20
C ALA A 201 -2.27 -1.77 11.89
N ILE A 202 -1.06 -1.70 11.31
CA ILE A 202 0.14 -2.35 11.86
C ILE A 202 1.01 -1.44 12.72
N ALA A 203 0.91 -0.11 12.54
CA ALA A 203 1.81 0.84 13.15
C ALA A 203 1.53 1.15 14.64
N ASP A 204 0.46 0.59 15.21
CA ASP A 204 0.01 0.85 16.59
C ASP A 204 -0.05 2.36 16.91
N ASN A 205 0.83 2.88 17.75
CA ASN A 205 0.92 4.30 18.10
C ASN A 205 2.04 5.05 17.36
N LYS A 206 2.77 4.40 16.45
CA LYS A 206 3.93 4.96 15.73
C LYS A 206 3.52 5.74 14.47
N VAL A 207 2.43 5.34 13.83
CA VAL A 207 1.86 6.04 12.68
C VAL A 207 0.36 6.18 12.89
N GLU A 208 -0.16 7.38 12.71
CA GLU A 208 -1.59 7.66 12.73
C GLU A 208 -2.01 8.19 11.36
N VAL A 209 -2.99 7.53 10.73
CA VAL A 209 -3.44 7.87 9.39
C VAL A 209 -4.87 8.43 9.41
N LEU A 210 -5.02 9.64 8.88
CA LEU A 210 -6.31 10.30 8.71
C LEU A 210 -6.60 10.48 7.22
N ILE A 211 -7.64 9.81 6.72
CA ILE A 211 -8.09 9.93 5.34
C ILE A 211 -9.31 10.87 5.29
N HIS A 212 -9.15 12.00 4.62
CA HIS A 212 -10.19 12.98 4.35
C HIS A 212 -10.78 12.75 2.95
N ASP A 213 -12.08 12.41 2.90
CA ASP A 213 -12.85 12.45 1.66
C ASP A 213 -12.94 13.90 1.18
N THR A 214 -12.24 14.22 0.09
CA THR A 214 -11.98 15.61 -0.31
C THR A 214 -12.59 15.93 -1.66
N GLU A 215 -13.58 16.83 -1.65
CA GLU A 215 -14.23 17.34 -2.85
C GLU A 215 -13.99 18.86 -3.01
N PRO A 216 -14.05 19.42 -4.23
CA PRO A 216 -13.87 20.86 -4.42
C PRO A 216 -14.80 21.71 -3.55
N TYR A 217 -14.28 22.82 -3.05
CA TYR A 217 -15.02 23.80 -2.21
C TYR A 217 -15.49 23.30 -0.83
N THR A 218 -15.01 22.14 -0.39
CA THR A 218 -15.18 21.66 0.99
C THR A 218 -14.16 22.29 1.94
N GLU A 219 -14.40 22.16 3.25
CA GLU A 219 -13.45 22.62 4.29
C GLU A 219 -12.16 21.80 4.22
N GLU A 220 -12.27 20.50 3.98
CA GLU A 220 -11.15 19.57 3.78
C GLU A 220 -10.27 20.02 2.61
N ALA A 221 -10.88 20.44 1.49
CA ALA A 221 -10.15 20.97 0.33
C ALA A 221 -9.50 22.34 0.61
N ARG A 222 -10.06 23.15 1.51
CA ARG A 222 -9.42 24.39 1.96
C ARG A 222 -8.21 24.07 2.84
N ASP A 223 -8.39 23.17 3.81
CA ASP A 223 -7.34 22.74 4.73
C ASP A 223 -6.17 22.09 3.99
N ALA A 224 -6.43 21.19 3.03
CA ALA A 224 -5.42 20.57 2.18
C ALA A 224 -4.54 21.61 1.47
N ARG A 225 -5.16 22.68 0.95
CA ARG A 225 -4.48 23.75 0.22
C ARG A 225 -3.72 24.69 1.13
N GLU A 226 -4.34 25.13 2.22
CA GLU A 226 -3.78 26.14 3.11
C GLU A 226 -2.69 25.58 4.02
N LYS A 227 -2.83 24.33 4.48
CA LYS A 227 -1.86 23.69 5.37
C LYS A 227 -0.72 23.03 4.59
N PHE A 228 -1.05 22.31 3.51
CA PHE A 228 -0.09 21.42 2.84
C PHE A 228 0.14 21.75 1.36
N GLY A 229 -0.52 22.77 0.80
CA GLY A 229 -0.39 23.11 -0.62
C GLY A 229 -0.95 22.06 -1.58
N ILE A 230 -1.77 21.12 -1.09
CA ILE A 230 -2.41 20.08 -1.89
C ILE A 230 -3.59 20.70 -2.65
N ASN A 231 -3.54 20.65 -3.99
CA ASN A 231 -4.54 21.23 -4.88
C ASN A 231 -5.20 20.13 -5.72
N ALA A 232 -6.45 20.37 -6.16
CA ALA A 232 -7.11 19.50 -7.11
C ALA A 232 -6.38 19.52 -8.46
N MET A 233 -6.21 18.34 -9.06
CA MET A 233 -5.72 18.20 -10.41
C MET A 233 -6.89 17.96 -11.37
N GLU A 234 -6.91 18.70 -12.48
CA GLU A 234 -7.93 18.55 -13.52
C GLU A 234 -7.61 17.36 -14.43
N ILE A 235 -8.40 16.29 -14.33
CA ILE A 235 -8.12 15.04 -15.02
C ILE A 235 -9.14 14.84 -16.15
N PRO A 236 -8.69 14.61 -17.40
CA PRO A 236 -9.60 14.29 -18.50
C PRO A 236 -10.43 13.05 -18.20
N ASN A 237 -11.75 13.17 -18.32
CA ASN A 237 -12.70 12.07 -18.16
C ASN A 237 -13.42 11.79 -19.51
N PRO A 238 -12.82 11.00 -20.40
CA PRO A 238 -13.40 10.71 -21.71
C PRO A 238 -14.66 9.82 -21.64
N GLY A 239 -14.97 9.23 -20.48
CA GLY A 239 -16.14 8.36 -20.27
C GLY A 239 -17.43 9.09 -19.91
N SER A 240 -17.39 10.38 -19.57
CA SER A 240 -18.60 11.16 -19.29
C SER A 240 -19.26 11.68 -20.58
N ALA A 241 -20.59 11.80 -20.59
CA ALA A 241 -21.38 12.27 -21.74
C ALA A 241 -21.00 13.68 -22.25
N ARG A 242 -20.17 14.41 -21.49
CA ARG A 242 -19.40 15.57 -21.95
C ARG A 242 -17.92 15.25 -21.76
N ALA A 243 -17.09 15.56 -22.75
CA ALA A 243 -15.63 15.55 -22.59
C ALA A 243 -15.23 16.67 -21.61
N GLY A 244 -15.34 16.37 -20.32
CA GLY A 244 -15.01 17.27 -19.22
C GLY A 244 -13.74 16.81 -18.51
N SER A 245 -13.09 17.75 -17.81
CA SER A 245 -12.14 17.41 -16.76
C SER A 245 -12.89 17.19 -15.45
N MET A 246 -12.35 16.32 -14.61
CA MET A 246 -12.80 16.12 -13.24
C MET A 246 -11.70 16.60 -12.30
N PRO A 247 -11.98 17.56 -11.39
CA PRO A 247 -11.04 17.93 -10.35
C PRO A 247 -10.90 16.76 -9.37
N VAL A 248 -9.67 16.35 -9.09
CA VAL A 248 -9.37 15.20 -8.22
C VAL A 248 -8.29 15.57 -7.22
N PHE A 249 -8.54 15.24 -5.96
CA PHE A 249 -7.56 15.22 -4.89
C PHE A 249 -7.04 13.80 -4.70
N MET A 250 -5.71 13.64 -4.68
CA MET A 250 -5.01 12.41 -4.28
C MET A 250 -3.65 12.79 -3.69
N GLY A 251 -3.66 13.73 -2.74
CA GLY A 251 -2.46 14.22 -2.08
C GLY A 251 -2.32 13.65 -0.67
N VAL A 252 -1.09 13.53 -0.19
CA VAL A 252 -0.80 13.01 1.16
C VAL A 252 0.29 13.86 1.81
N ALA A 253 0.03 14.29 3.04
CA ALA A 253 0.98 15.01 3.87
C ALA A 253 1.45 14.12 5.02
N PHE A 254 2.75 14.14 5.30
CA PHE A 254 3.41 13.40 6.35
C PHE A 254 4.06 14.39 7.29
N THR A 255 3.85 14.22 8.59
CA THR A 255 4.44 15.10 9.61
C THR A 255 5.01 14.28 10.75
N CYS A 256 6.19 14.67 11.25
CA CYS A 256 6.81 14.07 12.43
C CYS A 256 7.58 15.15 13.19
N GLY A 257 7.03 15.62 14.30
CA GLY A 257 7.59 16.74 15.05
C GLY A 257 7.62 18.03 14.20
N ALA A 258 8.82 18.46 13.80
CA ALA A 258 9.01 19.65 12.95
C ALA A 258 9.26 19.33 11.47
N GLU A 259 9.37 18.04 11.13
CA GLU A 259 9.59 17.60 9.75
C GLU A 259 8.24 17.42 9.05
N GLU A 260 8.18 17.86 7.79
CA GLU A 260 7.02 17.74 6.92
C GLU A 260 7.49 17.30 5.54
N GLU A 261 6.80 16.32 4.97
CA GLU A 261 6.94 15.93 3.56
C GLU A 261 5.54 15.85 2.95
N VAL A 262 5.38 16.39 1.75
CA VAL A 262 4.08 16.40 1.07
C VAL A 262 4.22 15.80 -0.33
N ILE A 263 3.33 14.86 -0.64
CA ILE A 263 3.07 14.38 -1.99
C ILE A 263 1.83 15.13 -2.50
N PRO A 264 1.99 16.11 -3.42
CA PRO A 264 0.87 16.95 -3.84
C PRO A 264 -0.21 16.15 -4.58
N PHE A 265 0.19 15.12 -5.33
CA PHE A 265 -0.70 14.28 -6.11
C PHE A 265 -0.06 12.94 -6.46
N PHE A 266 -0.77 11.84 -6.22
CA PHE A 266 -0.40 10.49 -6.65
C PHE A 266 -0.83 10.22 -8.08
N ASP A 267 0.13 10.25 -9.01
CA ASP A 267 -0.12 9.93 -10.42
C ASP A 267 -0.10 8.42 -10.71
N ARG A 268 -0.60 8.03 -11.88
CA ARG A 268 -0.60 6.64 -12.36
C ARG A 268 0.82 6.20 -12.69
N GLY A 269 1.12 4.94 -12.37
CA GLY A 269 2.43 4.35 -12.59
C GLY A 269 3.46 4.63 -11.50
N LEU A 270 3.16 5.52 -10.54
CA LEU A 270 3.95 5.62 -9.31
C LEU A 270 3.63 4.42 -8.40
N PRO A 271 4.64 3.64 -7.98
CA PRO A 271 4.43 2.59 -6.99
C PRO A 271 4.02 3.24 -5.66
N THR A 272 2.77 3.04 -5.26
CA THR A 272 2.16 3.80 -4.16
C THR A 272 2.88 3.53 -2.83
N GLU A 273 3.13 2.26 -2.51
CA GLU A 273 3.83 1.87 -1.29
C GLU A 273 5.24 2.48 -1.20
N TYR A 274 5.97 2.50 -2.32
CA TYR A 274 7.31 3.08 -2.38
C TYR A 274 7.31 4.56 -1.96
N GLU A 275 6.39 5.37 -2.51
CA GLU A 275 6.33 6.79 -2.16
C GLU A 275 5.86 6.99 -0.71
N LEU A 276 4.92 6.17 -0.21
CA LEU A 276 4.51 6.21 1.20
C LEU A 276 5.70 5.90 2.13
N GLY A 277 6.39 4.77 1.92
CA GLY A 277 7.55 4.37 2.72
C GLY A 277 8.71 5.36 2.62
N ARG A 278 8.94 5.94 1.44
CA ARG A 278 9.92 7.02 1.25
C ARG A 278 9.59 8.22 2.13
N SER A 279 8.37 8.74 2.06
CA SER A 279 7.96 9.93 2.80
C SER A 279 8.00 9.70 4.31
N ILE A 280 7.57 8.52 4.78
CA ILE A 280 7.70 8.11 6.19
C ILE A 280 9.17 8.13 6.62
N ARG A 281 10.08 7.51 5.86
CA ARG A 281 11.52 7.49 6.15
C ARG A 281 12.11 8.91 6.24
N VAL A 282 11.69 9.81 5.35
CA VAL A 282 12.14 11.21 5.35
C VAL A 282 11.72 11.93 6.62
N VAL A 283 10.44 11.90 7.00
CA VAL A 283 9.94 12.63 8.17
C VAL A 283 10.37 12.00 9.50
N ALA A 284 10.42 10.66 9.57
CA ALA A 284 10.84 9.94 10.77
C ALA A 284 12.36 10.00 11.00
N LYS A 285 13.14 10.42 9.99
CA LYS A 285 14.62 10.41 9.99
C LYS A 285 15.19 9.05 10.38
N THR A 286 14.58 7.97 9.87
CA THR A 286 15.12 6.62 10.07
C THR A 286 16.42 6.45 9.28
N GLU A 287 17.26 5.52 9.71
CA GLU A 287 18.56 5.29 9.11
C GLU A 287 18.40 4.88 7.64
N ARG A 288 19.28 5.39 6.77
CA ARG A 288 19.25 5.08 5.34
C ARG A 288 20.22 3.96 5.07
N LYS A 289 19.74 2.90 4.42
CA LYS A 289 20.61 1.84 3.93
C LYS A 289 21.65 2.42 2.96
N LYS A 290 22.86 1.88 3.01
CA LYS A 290 24.00 2.30 2.22
C LYS A 290 24.13 1.44 0.97
N VAL A 291 23.93 2.06 -0.19
CA VAL A 291 23.96 1.39 -1.49
C VAL A 291 25.19 1.83 -2.26
N GLY A 292 26.06 0.88 -2.58
CA GLY A 292 27.19 1.12 -3.46
C GLY A 292 26.79 1.02 -4.92
N VAL A 293 27.21 1.98 -5.74
CA VAL A 293 27.05 1.89 -7.20
C VAL A 293 28.45 1.82 -7.80
N VAL A 294 28.73 0.71 -8.48
CA VAL A 294 30.03 0.45 -9.10
C VAL A 294 30.26 1.43 -10.25
N VAL A 295 31.44 2.04 -10.25
CA VAL A 295 31.88 2.96 -11.30
C VAL A 295 32.32 2.13 -12.50
N THR A 296 31.55 2.23 -13.58
CA THR A 296 31.80 1.59 -14.87
C THR A 296 31.71 2.62 -16.01
N ASP A 297 31.92 2.19 -17.25
CA ASP A 297 31.82 3.08 -18.41
C ASP A 297 30.39 3.57 -18.67
N ALA A 298 29.37 2.95 -18.05
CA ALA A 298 27.99 3.45 -18.05
C ALA A 298 27.86 4.84 -17.38
N LYS A 299 28.80 5.20 -16.49
CA LYS A 299 28.90 6.53 -15.85
C LYS A 299 27.57 7.04 -15.28
N LEU A 300 26.86 6.20 -14.50
CA LEU A 300 25.54 6.56 -13.94
C LEU A 300 25.54 7.85 -13.11
N PHE A 301 26.66 8.21 -12.48
CA PHE A 301 26.79 9.47 -11.73
C PHE A 301 27.11 10.69 -12.60
N GLY A 302 27.13 10.53 -13.92
CA GLY A 302 27.62 11.54 -14.84
C GLY A 302 29.14 11.75 -14.73
N GLY A 303 29.61 12.78 -15.40
CA GLY A 303 31.02 13.12 -15.44
C GLY A 303 31.35 14.19 -16.48
N PHE A 304 32.61 14.60 -16.51
CA PHE A 304 33.12 15.53 -17.51
C PHE A 304 33.78 14.76 -18.65
N ASP A 305 33.30 14.97 -19.88
CA ASP A 305 33.95 14.50 -21.09
C ASP A 305 34.95 15.56 -21.57
N PHE A 306 36.24 15.28 -21.36
CA PHE A 306 37.34 16.16 -21.77
C PHE A 306 37.50 16.28 -23.29
N GLN A 307 37.06 15.29 -24.07
CA GLN A 307 37.16 15.34 -25.53
C GLN A 307 36.09 16.26 -26.13
N ARG A 308 34.89 16.23 -25.54
CA ARG A 308 33.76 17.08 -25.96
C ARG A 308 33.68 18.39 -25.18
N SER A 309 34.56 18.57 -24.19
CA SER A 309 34.54 19.68 -23.23
C SER A 309 33.15 19.91 -22.63
N SER A 310 32.45 18.83 -22.29
CA SER A 310 31.04 18.84 -21.90
C SER A 310 30.81 18.04 -20.61
N THR A 311 29.94 18.53 -19.73
CA THR A 311 29.45 17.78 -18.56
C THR A 311 28.22 16.97 -18.93
N SER A 312 28.19 15.71 -18.50
CA SER A 312 26.99 14.88 -18.48
C SER A 312 26.42 14.83 -17.05
N PRO A 313 25.11 15.10 -16.86
CA PRO A 313 24.48 14.97 -15.55
C PRO A 313 24.44 13.50 -15.10
N ALA A 314 24.20 13.30 -13.80
CA ALA A 314 23.86 11.98 -13.30
C ALA A 314 22.57 11.48 -13.94
N TRP A 315 22.46 10.16 -14.08
CA TRP A 315 21.25 9.53 -14.55
C TRP A 315 20.18 9.66 -13.47
N GLN A 316 18.93 9.87 -13.89
CA GLN A 316 17.80 10.08 -12.99
C GLN A 316 17.67 8.95 -11.95
N VAL A 317 17.99 7.71 -12.31
CA VAL A 317 18.00 6.56 -11.38
C VAL A 317 18.89 6.77 -10.15
N VAL A 318 20.03 7.45 -10.29
CA VAL A 318 20.94 7.74 -9.16
C VAL A 318 20.32 8.79 -8.24
N ASP A 319 19.68 9.81 -8.82
CA ASP A 319 19.02 10.85 -8.05
C ASP A 319 17.78 10.31 -7.34
N GLU A 320 17.06 9.35 -7.95
CA GLU A 320 15.98 8.62 -7.27
C GLU A 320 16.50 7.78 -6.09
N LEU A 321 17.59 7.02 -6.27
CA LEU A 321 18.18 6.22 -5.19
C LEU A 321 18.61 7.08 -3.99
N LYS A 322 19.22 8.25 -4.23
CA LYS A 322 19.68 9.16 -3.17
C LYS A 322 18.56 9.71 -2.28
N LYS A 323 17.31 9.66 -2.75
CA LYS A 323 16.16 10.11 -1.95
C LYS A 323 15.92 9.19 -0.74
N GLN A 324 16.27 7.90 -0.85
CA GLN A 324 16.03 6.90 0.19
C GLN A 324 17.32 6.31 0.79
N TYR A 325 18.39 6.23 0.00
CA TYR A 325 19.61 5.51 0.35
C TYR A 325 20.81 6.46 0.51
N GLU A 326 21.78 6.07 1.32
CA GLU A 326 23.13 6.63 1.25
C GLU A 326 23.84 6.01 0.04
N VAL A 327 23.84 6.72 -1.09
CA VAL A 327 24.44 6.21 -2.33
C VAL A 327 25.92 6.57 -2.39
N VAL A 328 26.78 5.56 -2.43
CA VAL A 328 28.24 5.72 -2.52
C VAL A 328 28.80 5.18 -3.83
N ARG A 329 29.87 5.82 -4.34
CA ARG A 329 30.56 5.41 -5.56
C ARG A 329 31.59 4.34 -5.21
N ILE A 330 31.53 3.19 -5.86
CA ILE A 330 32.46 2.07 -5.62
C ILE A 330 33.39 1.92 -6.82
N ALA A 331 34.68 2.14 -6.61
CA ALA A 331 35.70 1.95 -7.63
C ALA A 331 36.48 0.66 -7.36
N PRO A 332 36.23 -0.44 -8.09
CA PRO A 332 36.80 -1.76 -7.80
C PRO A 332 38.28 -1.91 -8.19
N LYS A 333 39.03 -0.80 -8.27
CA LYS A 333 40.48 -0.80 -8.58
C LYS A 333 41.32 -1.42 -7.46
N THR A 334 40.77 -1.41 -6.26
CA THR A 334 41.30 -2.05 -5.06
C THR A 334 40.20 -2.92 -4.45
N PRO A 335 40.54 -3.87 -3.57
CA PRO A 335 39.53 -4.59 -2.80
C PRO A 335 38.56 -3.62 -2.13
N ILE A 336 37.27 -3.88 -2.30
CA ILE A 336 36.17 -3.09 -1.73
C ILE A 336 36.13 -3.39 -0.23
N THR A 337 36.13 -2.34 0.60
CA THR A 337 36.18 -2.45 2.08
C THR A 337 35.03 -1.73 2.77
N GLU A 338 34.23 -1.01 2.01
CA GLU A 338 33.02 -0.34 2.45
C GLU A 338 31.99 -1.36 2.91
N GLU A 339 31.34 -1.10 4.05
CA GLU A 339 30.18 -1.86 4.49
C GLU A 339 28.94 -1.34 3.75
N LEU A 340 28.33 -2.19 2.92
CA LEU A 340 27.18 -1.84 2.08
C LEU A 340 26.02 -2.80 2.33
N ASP A 341 24.80 -2.25 2.40
CA ASP A 341 23.57 -3.04 2.45
C ASP A 341 23.19 -3.62 1.08
N GLY A 342 23.69 -3.01 0.01
CA GLY A 342 23.47 -3.48 -1.35
C GLY A 342 24.45 -2.88 -2.35
N LEU A 343 24.60 -3.56 -3.48
CA LEU A 343 25.52 -3.17 -4.55
C LEU A 343 24.79 -3.15 -5.90
N VAL A 344 24.92 -2.05 -6.64
CA VAL A 344 24.45 -1.92 -8.02
C VAL A 344 25.65 -1.96 -8.96
N VAL A 345 25.64 -2.90 -9.89
CA VAL A 345 26.73 -3.16 -10.82
C VAL A 345 26.23 -2.94 -12.26
N PRO A 346 26.30 -1.70 -12.78
CA PRO A 346 25.89 -1.42 -14.15
C PRO A 346 27.02 -1.76 -15.13
N MET A 347 26.74 -2.58 -16.15
CA MET A 347 27.66 -2.94 -17.21
C MET A 347 29.02 -3.47 -16.69
N PRO A 348 29.07 -4.52 -15.86
CA PRO A 348 30.34 -5.11 -15.42
C PRO A 348 31.25 -5.51 -16.57
N SER A 349 30.73 -5.80 -17.78
CA SER A 349 31.51 -6.06 -18.99
C SER A 349 32.53 -4.98 -19.37
N THR A 350 32.36 -3.76 -18.86
CA THR A 350 33.28 -2.64 -19.10
C THR A 350 34.46 -2.59 -18.13
N LEU A 351 34.44 -3.40 -17.07
CA LEU A 351 35.53 -3.50 -16.09
C LEU A 351 36.71 -4.29 -16.65
N ALA A 352 37.92 -3.96 -16.19
CA ALA A 352 39.10 -4.79 -16.43
C ALA A 352 39.07 -6.07 -15.56
N GLN A 353 39.90 -7.07 -15.88
CA GLN A 353 39.91 -8.34 -15.15
C GLN A 353 40.21 -8.17 -13.65
N ASP A 354 41.19 -7.32 -13.30
CA ASP A 354 41.55 -7.02 -11.91
C ASP A 354 40.39 -6.39 -11.13
N GLU A 355 39.62 -5.53 -11.79
CA GLU A 355 38.43 -4.89 -11.23
C GLU A 355 37.25 -5.87 -11.09
N MET A 356 37.04 -6.76 -12.08
CA MET A 356 36.05 -7.84 -11.98
C MET A 356 36.37 -8.81 -10.84
N ASP A 357 37.65 -9.16 -10.65
CA ASP A 357 38.08 -10.08 -9.59
C ASP A 357 37.80 -9.48 -8.19
N ASN A 358 38.12 -8.20 -7.98
CA ASN A 358 37.81 -7.49 -6.74
C ASN A 358 36.31 -7.40 -6.49
N LEU A 359 35.53 -7.10 -7.54
CA LEU A 359 34.08 -7.05 -7.49
C LEU A 359 33.49 -8.41 -7.11
N MET A 360 33.92 -9.49 -7.78
CA MET A 360 33.46 -10.84 -7.50
C MET A 360 33.79 -11.28 -6.08
N ALA A 361 35.00 -10.97 -5.61
CA ALA A 361 35.42 -11.26 -4.23
C ALA A 361 34.49 -10.59 -3.21
N TYR A 362 34.08 -9.34 -3.48
CA TYR A 362 33.14 -8.61 -2.63
C TYR A 362 31.72 -9.19 -2.70
N ILE A 363 31.21 -9.50 -3.90
CA ILE A 363 29.88 -10.13 -4.07
C ILE A 363 29.79 -11.44 -3.27
N LYS A 364 30.86 -12.25 -3.28
CA LYS A 364 30.93 -13.51 -2.53
C LYS A 364 30.89 -13.37 -1.01
N THR A 365 31.05 -12.17 -0.47
CA THR A 365 30.86 -11.93 0.98
C THR A 365 29.38 -12.03 1.40
N GLY A 366 28.46 -12.04 0.42
CA GLY A 366 27.02 -12.20 0.65
C GLY A 366 26.20 -10.91 0.49
N VAL A 367 26.83 -9.81 0.04
CA VAL A 367 26.12 -8.54 -0.18
C VAL A 367 25.11 -8.67 -1.33
N PRO A 368 23.82 -8.33 -1.11
CA PRO A 368 22.82 -8.31 -2.16
C PRO A 368 23.27 -7.44 -3.33
N SER A 369 23.32 -8.02 -4.53
CA SER A 369 23.94 -7.37 -5.70
C SER A 369 22.99 -7.38 -6.90
N LEU A 370 22.64 -6.19 -7.39
CA LEU A 370 21.89 -5.99 -8.64
C LEU A 370 22.88 -5.79 -9.78
N ILE A 371 22.96 -6.77 -10.68
CA ILE A 371 23.86 -6.74 -11.84
C ILE A 371 23.03 -6.44 -13.08
N LEU A 372 23.36 -5.34 -13.76
CA LEU A 372 22.66 -4.87 -14.95
C LEU A 372 23.60 -4.97 -16.15
N GLU A 373 23.38 -5.91 -17.05
CA GLU A 373 24.20 -6.09 -18.24
C GLU A 373 23.31 -5.97 -19.49
N ASP A 374 23.82 -5.33 -20.52
CA ASP A 374 23.13 -5.14 -21.80
C ASP A 374 24.04 -5.62 -22.94
N PRO A 375 23.64 -6.68 -23.69
CA PRO A 375 24.45 -7.19 -24.79
C PRO A 375 24.56 -6.19 -25.96
N LEU A 376 23.66 -5.21 -26.04
CA LEU A 376 23.66 -4.19 -27.10
C LEU A 376 23.18 -2.82 -26.56
N PRO A 377 24.02 -2.10 -25.80
CA PRO A 377 23.64 -0.86 -25.16
C PRO A 377 23.23 0.21 -26.18
N ALA A 378 22.00 0.72 -26.05
CA ALA A 378 21.44 1.70 -26.98
C ALA A 378 22.15 3.06 -26.94
N ILE A 379 22.78 3.42 -25.81
CA ILE A 379 23.42 4.73 -25.60
C ILE A 379 24.84 4.73 -26.17
N ASP A 380 25.61 3.67 -25.93
CA ASP A 380 26.97 3.51 -26.44
C ASP A 380 27.28 2.02 -26.70
N ILE A 381 27.25 1.66 -27.98
CA ILE A 381 27.50 0.29 -28.45
C ILE A 381 28.90 -0.20 -28.09
N SER A 382 29.90 0.68 -27.93
CA SER A 382 31.26 0.24 -27.55
C SER A 382 31.35 -0.34 -26.14
N MET A 383 30.34 -0.08 -25.30
CA MET A 383 30.22 -0.72 -23.99
C MET A 383 29.80 -2.19 -24.11
N ALA A 384 29.26 -2.63 -25.25
CA ALA A 384 28.77 -3.99 -25.43
C ALA A 384 29.85 -5.04 -25.07
N PRO A 385 29.47 -6.16 -24.44
CA PRO A 385 30.39 -7.25 -24.11
C PRO A 385 31.20 -7.82 -25.28
N SER A 386 30.65 -7.73 -26.49
CA SER A 386 31.25 -8.23 -27.73
C SER A 386 32.27 -7.27 -28.35
N GLU A 387 32.27 -6.00 -27.95
CA GLU A 387 33.14 -4.96 -28.51
C GLU A 387 34.49 -4.87 -27.77
N GLN A 388 35.54 -4.51 -28.51
CA GLN A 388 36.87 -4.31 -27.94
C GLN A 388 36.94 -3.08 -27.03
N ALA A 389 37.82 -3.11 -26.03
CA ALA A 389 38.07 -1.97 -25.18
C ALA A 389 38.52 -0.75 -25.99
N GLY A 390 37.79 0.37 -25.85
CA GLY A 390 38.08 1.60 -26.57
C GLY A 390 37.75 1.58 -28.07
N ALA A 391 36.82 0.71 -28.52
CA ALA A 391 36.33 0.69 -29.90
C ALA A 391 35.82 2.08 -30.40
N ASN A 392 35.37 2.94 -29.50
CA ASN A 392 34.96 4.32 -29.80
C ASN A 392 36.10 5.35 -29.88
N ARG A 393 37.37 4.98 -29.64
CA ARG A 393 38.49 5.92 -29.74
C ARG A 393 38.89 6.15 -31.19
N ASN A 394 38.99 7.41 -31.58
CA ASN A 394 39.55 7.79 -32.87
C ASN A 394 41.03 7.35 -32.97
N PRO A 395 41.41 6.49 -33.93
CA PRO A 395 42.78 5.99 -34.08
C PRO A 395 43.85 7.09 -34.25
N PHE A 396 43.43 8.27 -34.71
CA PHE A 396 44.28 9.43 -34.99
C PHE A 396 44.42 10.41 -33.82
N MET A 397 43.68 10.23 -32.72
CA MET A 397 43.76 11.06 -31.50
C MET A 397 44.37 10.28 -30.31
N GLN A 398 45.46 9.53 -30.55
CA GLN A 398 46.19 8.81 -29.50
C GLN A 398 46.98 9.78 -28.59
N GLN A 399 46.28 10.54 -27.76
CA GLN A 399 46.86 11.17 -26.57
C GLN A 399 46.15 10.61 -25.34
N GLY A 400 46.64 9.48 -24.85
CA GLY A 400 46.17 8.86 -23.62
C GLY A 400 46.70 7.44 -23.44
N PRO A 401 46.74 6.91 -22.21
CA PRO A 401 47.07 5.51 -21.97
C PRO A 401 46.12 4.59 -22.74
N ALA A 402 46.63 3.46 -23.23
CA ALA A 402 45.84 2.46 -23.92
C ALA A 402 44.64 2.03 -23.05
N PRO A 403 43.44 1.80 -23.64
CA PRO A 403 42.32 1.25 -22.90
C PRO A 403 42.75 -0.09 -22.27
N LYS A 404 42.40 -0.32 -21.00
CA LYS A 404 42.56 -1.64 -20.40
C LYS A 404 41.62 -2.61 -21.12
N GLU A 405 42.09 -3.82 -21.39
CA GLU A 405 41.24 -4.88 -21.95
C GLU A 405 40.08 -5.20 -21.00
N LYS A 406 38.90 -5.45 -21.58
CA LYS A 406 37.70 -5.87 -20.84
C LYS A 406 37.96 -7.23 -20.19
N GLY A 407 37.43 -7.41 -18.98
CA GLY A 407 37.53 -8.67 -18.24
C GLY A 407 36.72 -9.80 -18.86
N ASN A 408 36.96 -11.02 -18.37
CA ASN A 408 36.28 -12.24 -18.78
C ASN A 408 34.86 -12.32 -18.19
N LEU A 409 33.92 -11.66 -18.86
CA LEU A 409 32.51 -11.66 -18.47
C LEU A 409 31.86 -13.06 -18.41
N ASP A 410 32.30 -13.99 -19.27
CA ASP A 410 31.74 -15.36 -19.26
C ASP A 410 32.17 -16.10 -17.99
N GLY A 411 33.41 -15.88 -17.55
CA GLY A 411 33.90 -16.38 -16.26
C GLY A 411 33.13 -15.78 -15.09
N PHE A 412 32.92 -14.47 -15.12
CA PHE A 412 32.18 -13.73 -14.09
C PHE A 412 30.76 -14.28 -13.90
N PHE A 413 29.96 -14.40 -14.97
CA PHE A 413 28.60 -14.94 -14.84
C PHE A 413 28.58 -16.44 -14.50
N ARG A 414 29.51 -17.23 -15.05
CA ARG A 414 29.59 -18.67 -14.74
C ARG A 414 29.85 -18.91 -13.27
N GLU A 415 30.66 -18.08 -12.64
CA GLU A 415 30.94 -18.13 -11.21
C GLU A 415 29.72 -17.77 -10.35
N LEU A 416 28.82 -16.94 -10.89
CA LEU A 416 27.50 -16.66 -10.30
C LEU A 416 26.44 -17.73 -10.66
N GLY A 417 26.80 -18.77 -11.41
CA GLY A 417 25.87 -19.81 -11.85
C GLY A 417 24.91 -19.37 -12.97
N VAL A 418 25.20 -18.24 -13.63
CA VAL A 418 24.37 -17.67 -14.71
C VAL A 418 25.06 -17.90 -16.06
N THR A 419 24.27 -18.20 -17.09
CA THR A 419 24.74 -18.21 -18.48
C THR A 419 24.19 -16.98 -19.18
N PHE A 420 25.07 -16.11 -19.68
CA PHE A 420 24.69 -14.88 -20.37
C PHE A 420 25.07 -14.94 -21.85
N ALA A 421 24.11 -14.74 -22.74
CA ALA A 421 24.34 -14.68 -24.18
C ALA A 421 24.69 -13.23 -24.58
N LYS A 422 25.95 -13.00 -24.94
CA LYS A 422 26.48 -11.67 -25.26
C LYS A 422 25.98 -11.08 -26.59
N ASP A 423 25.41 -11.91 -27.44
CA ASP A 423 25.07 -11.62 -28.83
C ASP A 423 23.57 -11.69 -29.12
N GLN A 424 22.74 -11.89 -28.09
CA GLN A 424 21.31 -12.11 -28.25
C GLN A 424 20.49 -11.28 -27.26
N ILE A 425 19.45 -10.61 -27.77
CA ILE A 425 18.35 -10.08 -26.97
C ILE A 425 17.18 -11.03 -27.15
N VAL A 426 16.77 -11.69 -26.08
CA VAL A 426 15.61 -12.58 -26.07
C VAL A 426 14.40 -11.77 -25.58
N TRP A 427 13.34 -11.72 -26.37
CA TRP A 427 12.09 -11.01 -26.07
C TRP A 427 10.99 -11.99 -25.68
#